data_AF-A0A9D2A8T9-F1
#
_entry.id   AF-A0A9D2A8T9-F1
#
_cell.length_a   1.000
_cell.length_b   1.000
_cell.length_c   1.000
_cell.angle_alpha   90.00
_cell.angle_beta   90.00
_cell.angle_gamma   90.00
#
_symmetry.space_group_name_H-M   'P 1'
#
loop_
_entity.id
_entity.type
_entity.pdbx_description
1 polymer ?
#
loop_
_entity_poly.entity_id
_entity_poly.type
_entity_poly.pdbx_seq_one_letter_code
_entity_poly.pdbx_strand_id
1 'polypeptide(L)' 'MDTIQLNISKQQFFGMLQAMPEQDKLEVFDRLRKSLFVSRFDRLLKSVRTDELSMDDITREVEAVRQKHYEERKQ' A
#
# COMPACT_ATOMS: atom_id res chain seq x y z
N MET A 1 -36.32 -22.30 10.66
CA MET A 1 -36.04 -20.98 10.07
C MET A 1 -35.41 -21.25 8.72
N ASP A 2 -36.15 -21.02 7.64
CA ASP A 2 -35.66 -21.30 6.30
C ASP A 2 -34.58 -20.27 5.94
N THR A 3 -33.35 -20.74 5.80
CA THR A 3 -32.23 -19.92 5.34
C THR A 3 -32.39 -19.66 3.85
N ILE A 4 -32.76 -18.43 3.49
CA ILE A 4 -32.76 -17.97 2.10
C ILE A 4 -31.30 -17.77 1.68
N GLN A 5 -30.79 -18.63 0.80
CA GLN A 5 -29.49 -18.42 0.16
C GLN A 5 -29.63 -17.35 -0.93
N LEU A 6 -29.26 -16.12 -0.59
CA LEU A 6 -29.32 -14.99 -1.51
C LEU A 6 -28.03 -14.92 -2.35
N ASN A 7 -28.08 -15.44 -3.57
CA ASN A 7 -26.99 -15.31 -4.53
C ASN A 7 -27.09 -13.94 -5.23
N ILE A 8 -26.42 -12.93 -4.67
CA ILE A 8 -26.37 -11.57 -5.23
C ILE A 8 -25.12 -11.41 -6.12
N SER A 9 -25.31 -10.97 -7.35
CA SER A 9 -24.20 -10.59 -8.23
C SER A 9 -23.59 -9.22 -7.82
N LYS A 10 -22.33 -8.98 -8.19
CA LYS A 10 -21.67 -7.68 -7.93
C LYS A 10 -22.50 -6.49 -8.42
N GLN A 11 -23.11 -6.59 -9.61
CA GLN A 11 -23.93 -5.53 -10.19
C GLN A 11 -25.20 -5.28 -9.37
N GLN A 12 -25.87 -6.34 -8.91
CA GLN A 12 -27.05 -6.22 -8.07
C GLN A 12 -26.72 -5.57 -6.73
N PHE A 13 -25.59 -5.93 -6.11
CA PHE A 13 -25.13 -5.29 -4.88
C PHE A 13 -24.87 -3.78 -5.06
N PHE A 14 -24.23 -3.37 -6.17
CA PHE A 14 -24.07 -1.94 -6.46
C PHE A 14 -25.39 -1.23 -6.69
N GLY A 15 -26.35 -1.88 -7.37
CA GLY A 15 -27.69 -1.33 -7.53
C GLY A 15 -28.38 -1.08 -6.18
N MET A 16 -28.27 -2.03 -5.25
CA MET A 16 -28.78 -1.88 -3.89
C MET A 16 -28.08 -0.73 -3.15
N LEU A 17 -26.74 -0.65 -3.22
CA LEU A 17 -25.99 0.45 -2.62
C LEU A 17 -26.42 1.80 -3.16
N GLN A 18 -26.66 1.95 -4.47
CA GLN A 18 -27.09 3.22 -5.05
C GLN A 18 -28.46 3.68 -4.55
N ALA A 19 -29.37 2.73 -4.30
CA ALA A 19 -30.71 3.00 -3.77
C ALA A 19 -30.73 3.35 -2.27
N MET A 20 -29.63 3.14 -1.54
CA MET A 20 -29.57 3.43 -0.10
C MET A 20 -29.50 4.95 0.19
N PRO A 21 -30.03 5.38 1.35
CA PRO A 21 -29.77 6.70 1.91
C PRO A 21 -28.27 6.98 2.08
N GLU A 22 -27.90 8.26 2.09
CA GLU A 22 -26.49 8.68 2.23
C GLU A 22 -25.84 8.18 3.52
N GLN A 23 -26.56 8.23 4.65
CA GLN A 23 -26.04 7.76 5.95
C GLN A 23 -25.66 6.28 5.90
N ASP A 24 -26.50 5.44 5.30
CA ASP A 24 -26.24 3.99 5.20
C ASP A 24 -25.05 3.70 4.27
N LYS A 25 -24.93 4.46 3.18
CA LYS A 25 -23.76 4.39 2.28
C LYS A 25 -22.47 4.72 3.02
N LEU A 26 -22.49 5.75 3.87
CA LEU A 26 -21.33 6.14 4.69
C LEU A 26 -20.97 5.07 5.71
N GLU A 27 -21.96 4.40 6.32
CA GLU A 27 -21.70 3.27 7.22
C GLU A 27 -21.05 2.09 6.49
N VAL A 28 -21.59 1.70 5.34
CA VAL A 28 -20.99 0.64 4.50
C VAL A 28 -19.57 1.02 4.10
N PHE A 29 -19.34 2.27 3.71
CA PHE A 29 -18.01 2.78 3.39
C PHE A 29 -17.06 2.63 4.57
N ASP A 30 -17.44 3.04 5.79
CA ASP A 30 -16.55 2.95 6.96
C ASP A 30 -16.22 1.50 7.33
N ARG A 31 -17.21 0.60 7.24
CA ARG A 31 -17.00 -0.84 7.44
C ARG A 31 -16.02 -1.42 6.41
N LEU A 32 -16.22 -1.11 5.13
CA LEU A 32 -15.31 -1.55 4.06
C LEU A 32 -13.91 -0.95 4.22
N ARG A 33 -13.83 0.34 4.60
CA ARG A 33 -12.55 1.03 4.82
C ARG A 33 -11.75 0.35 5.93
N LYS A 34 -12.40 -0.02 7.03
CA LYS A 34 -11.78 -0.73 8.16
C LYS A 34 -11.32 -2.13 7.77
N SER A 35 -12.16 -2.92 7.10
CA SER A 35 -11.81 -4.29 6.71
C SER A 35 -10.68 -4.33 5.66
N LEU A 36 -10.63 -3.34 4.77
CA LEU A 36 -9.61 -3.22 3.74
C LEU A 36 -8.35 -2.48 4.21
N PHE A 37 -8.26 -2.05 5.48
CA PHE A 37 -7.12 -1.28 5.98
C PHE A 37 -5.82 -2.08 5.84
N VAL A 38 -5.80 -3.32 6.31
CA VAL A 38 -4.58 -4.16 6.33
C VAL A 38 -4.03 -4.37 4.92
N SER A 39 -4.89 -4.70 3.95
CA SER A 39 -4.47 -4.94 2.56
C SER A 39 -4.00 -3.65 1.87
N ARG A 40 -4.66 -2.52 2.15
CA ARG A 40 -4.22 -1.20 1.66
C ARG A 40 -2.89 -0.79 2.27
N PHE A 41 -2.69 -1.04 3.56
CA PHE A 41 -1.47 -0.72 4.28
C PHE A 41 -0.30 -1.58 3.80
N ASP A 42 -0.49 -2.88 3.63
CA ASP A 42 0.54 -3.78 3.07
C ASP A 42 0.91 -3.36 1.64
N ARG A 43 -0.07 -3.00 0.80
CA ARG A 43 0.20 -2.47 -0.55
C ARG A 43 1.01 -1.17 -0.49
N LEU A 44 0.71 -0.28 0.46
CA LEU A 44 1.46 0.95 0.67
C LEU A 44 2.90 0.65 1.07
N LEU A 45 3.11 -0.21 2.08
CA LEU A 45 4.44 -0.62 2.54
C LEU A 45 5.27 -1.21 1.41
N LYS A 46 4.68 -2.04 0.55
CA LYS A 46 5.34 -2.59 -0.64
C LYS A 46 5.71 -1.52 -1.66
N SER A 47 4.86 -0.51 -1.85
CA SER A 47 5.12 0.58 -2.80
C SER A 47 6.25 1.52 -2.38
N VAL A 48 6.48 1.64 -1.06
CA VAL A 48 7.54 2.50 -0.50
C VAL A 48 8.79 1.71 -0.12
N ARG A 49 8.79 0.39 -0.31
CA ARG A 49 9.95 -0.44 -0.03
C ARG A 49 11.07 -0.08 -1.00
N THR A 50 12.15 0.44 -0.45
CA THR A 50 13.39 0.63 -1.19
C THR A 50 14.24 -0.63 -1.12
N ASP A 51 15.17 -0.77 -2.06
CA ASP A 51 16.21 -1.78 -1.95
C ASP A 51 17.02 -1.54 -0.67
N GLU A 52 17.35 -2.62 0.03
CA GLU A 52 18.21 -2.55 1.20
C GLU A 52 19.63 -2.22 0.73
N LEU A 53 20.21 -1.14 1.26
CA LEU A 53 21.62 -0.81 1.05
C LEU A 53 22.49 -1.89 1.69
N SER A 54 23.25 -2.63 0.89
CA SER A 54 24.21 -3.58 1.42
C SER A 54 25.42 -2.85 2.01
N MET A 55 26.12 -3.49 2.96
CA MET A 55 27.39 -2.96 3.47
C MET A 55 28.44 -2.79 2.36
N ASP A 56 28.36 -3.60 1.30
CA ASP A 56 29.24 -3.49 0.14
C ASP A 56 28.92 -2.25 -0.70
N ASP A 57 27.65 -1.90 -0.87
CA ASP A 57 27.24 -0.67 -1.58
C ASP A 57 27.68 0.57 -0.80
N ILE A 58 27.52 0.56 0.53
CA ILE A 58 28.01 1.62 1.41
C ILE A 58 29.53 1.76 1.31
N THR A 59 30.25 0.64 1.40
CA THR A 59 31.72 0.62 1.34
C THR A 59 32.22 1.15 0.00
N ARG A 60 31.60 0.73 -1.10
CA ARG A 60 31.96 1.17 -2.45
C ARG A 60 31.83 2.68 -2.61
N GLU A 61 30.73 3.26 -2.16
CA GLU A 61 30.51 4.70 -2.22
C GLU A 61 31.53 5.46 -1.35
N VAL A 62 31.78 4.98 -0.13
CA VAL A 62 32.77 5.58 0.79
C VAL A 62 34.18 5.56 0.19
N GLU A 63 34.60 4.44 -0.39
CA GLU A 63 35.92 4.33 -1.01
C GLU A 63 36.04 5.19 -2.27
N ALA A 64 34.98 5.29 -3.09
CA ALA A 64 34.97 6.19 -4.24
C ALA A 64 35.17 7.66 -3.82
N VAL A 65 34.49 8.09 -2.74
CA VAL A 65 34.64 9.43 -2.18
C VAL A 65 36.04 9.65 -1.59
N ARG A 66 36.58 8.67 -0.85
CA ARG A 66 37.95 8.72 -0.30
C ARG A 66 38.99 8.86 -1.39
N GLN A 67 38.85 8.11 -2.48
CA GLN A 67 39.77 8.18 -3.62
C GLN A 67 39.71 9.55 -4.30
N LYS A 68 38.50 10.06 -4.57
CA LYS A 68 38.32 11.41 -5.13
C LYS A 68 39.02 12.49 -4.28
N HIS A 69 38.82 12.48 -2.96
CA HIS A 69 39.49 13.42 -2.06
C HIS A 69 41.02 13.23 -1.98
N TYR A 70 41.53 12.03 -2.21
CA TYR A 70 42.97 11.80 -2.27
C TYR A 70 43.56 12.38 -3.56
N GLU A 71 42.90 12.18 -4.69
CA GLU A 71 43.31 12.71 -6.00
C GLU A 71 43.25 14.25 -6.02
N GLU A 72 42.19 14.86 -5.48
CA GLU A 72 42.05 16.32 -5.35
C GLU A 72 43.14 16.95 -4.48
N ARG A 73 43.64 16.24 -3.45
CA ARG A 73 44.74 16.71 -2.59
C ARG A 73 46.13 16.49 -3.19
N LYS A 74 46.23 15.69 -4.26
CA LYS A 74 47.49 15.39 -4.94
C LYS A 74 47.76 16.32 -6.14
N GLN A 75 46.75 17.07 -6.58
CA GLN A 75 46.88 18.18 -7.53
C GLN A 75 47.28 19.46 -6.81
#